data_AF-X0W2Z1-F1
#
_entry.id   AF-X0W2Z1-F1
#
_cell.length_a   1.000
_cell.length_b   1.000
_cell.length_c   1.000
_cell.angle_alpha   90.00
_cell.angle_beta   90.00
_cell.angle_gamma   90.00
#
_symmetry.space_group_name_H-M   'P 1'
#
loop_
_entity.id
_entity.type
_entity.pdbx_description
1 polymer ?
#
loop_
_entity_poly.entity_id
_entity_poly.type
_entity_poly.pdbx_seq_one_letter_code
_entity_poly.pdbx_strand_id
1 'polypeptide(L)'
;MNIEGSDSFHKEQVRLRFEEGAFEYCREREQQYTFVSQKKIVLEMLDKIEGKILDIGCGPGVMEIELLQRGYEVWGIDISEE
;
A
#
# COMPACT_ATOMS: atom_id res chain seq x y z
N MET A 1 26.13 -12.08 -19.76
CA MET A 1 24.88 -11.38 -19.44
C MET A 1 24.90 -11.09 -17.95
N ASN A 2 24.99 -9.82 -17.54
CA ASN A 2 25.05 -9.44 -16.13
C ASN A 2 23.65 -9.53 -15.52
N ILE A 3 23.52 -10.38 -14.50
CA ILE A 3 22.26 -10.69 -13.82
C ILE A 3 21.74 -9.46 -13.04
N GLU A 4 22.64 -8.60 -12.56
CA GLU A 4 22.30 -7.38 -11.80
C GLU A 4 21.61 -6.30 -12.65
N GLY A 5 22.01 -6.15 -13.93
CA GLY A 5 21.40 -5.19 -14.85
C GLY A 5 19.97 -5.57 -15.25
N SER A 6 19.63 -6.86 -15.16
CA SER A 6 18.27 -7.36 -15.42
C SER A 6 17.32 -7.05 -14.27
N ASP A 7 17.76 -7.23 -13.02
CA ASP A 7 16.91 -7.02 -11.83
C ASP A 7 16.51 -5.54 -11.66
N SER A 8 17.46 -4.63 -11.84
CA SER A 8 17.21 -3.18 -11.82
C SER A 8 16.20 -2.74 -12.88
N PHE A 9 16.21 -3.36 -14.07
CA PHE A 9 15.27 -3.05 -15.14
C PHE A 9 13.84 -3.48 -14.79
N HIS A 10 13.66 -4.68 -14.22
CA HIS A 10 12.33 -5.16 -13.85
C HIS A 10 11.71 -4.34 -12.71
N LYS A 11 12.51 -3.96 -11.71
CA LYS A 11 12.07 -3.08 -10.62
C LYS A 11 11.59 -1.72 -11.14
N GLU A 12 12.31 -1.17 -12.11
CA GLU A 12 11.93 0.11 -12.72
C GLU A 12 10.63 0.00 -13.54
N GLN A 13 10.42 -1.11 -14.26
CA GLN A 13 9.15 -1.34 -14.96
C GLN A 13 7.96 -1.46 -14.01
N VAL A 14 8.14 -2.06 -12.83
CA VAL A 14 7.10 -2.12 -11.80
C VAL A 14 6.80 -0.71 -11.27
N ARG A 15 7.83 0.09 -10.98
CA ARG A 15 7.70 1.48 -10.52
C ARG A 15 6.89 2.32 -11.52
N LEU A 16 7.30 2.32 -12.79
CA LEU A 16 6.64 3.07 -13.87
C LEU A 16 5.16 2.68 -14.03
N ARG A 17 4.83 1.40 -13.86
CA ARG A 17 3.44 0.93 -13.93
C ARG A 17 2.59 1.46 -12.78
N PHE A 18 3.17 1.65 -11.60
CA PHE A 18 2.46 2.25 -10.46
C PHE A 18 2.31 3.77 -10.64
N GLU A 19 3.30 4.47 -11.19
CA GLU A 19 3.20 5.90 -11.53
C GLU A 19 2.12 6.15 -12.59
N GLU A 20 2.13 5.39 -13.70
CA GLU A 20 1.17 5.58 -14.80
C GLU A 20 -0.30 5.41 -14.36
N GLY A 21 -0.55 4.56 -13.36
CA GLY A 21 -1.88 4.29 -12.82
C GLY A 21 -2.20 4.98 -11.49
N ALA A 22 -1.29 5.80 -10.94
CA ALA A 22 -1.39 6.33 -9.57
C ALA A 22 -2.69 7.11 -9.36
N PHE A 23 -3.09 7.93 -10.32
CA PHE A 23 -4.31 8.73 -10.21
C PHE A 23 -5.60 7.88 -10.15
N GLU A 24 -5.71 6.84 -10.97
CA GLU A 24 -6.86 5.92 -10.93
C GLU A 24 -6.85 5.05 -9.67
N TYR A 25 -5.65 4.60 -9.27
CA TYR A 25 -5.45 3.88 -8.02
C TYR A 25 -5.94 4.69 -6.81
N CYS A 26 -5.59 5.97 -6.73
CA CYS A 26 -5.98 6.84 -5.62
C CYS A 26 -7.50 7.10 -5.55
N ARG A 27 -8.19 7.13 -6.69
CA ARG A 27 -9.63 7.47 -6.72
C ARG A 27 -10.58 6.28 -6.63
N GLU A 28 -10.21 5.16 -7.22
CA GLU A 28 -11.15 4.06 -7.44
C GLU A 28 -10.91 2.88 -6.51
N ARG A 29 -9.72 2.76 -5.92
CA ARG A 29 -9.37 1.56 -5.14
C ARG A 29 -10.26 1.35 -3.94
N GLU A 30 -10.63 2.41 -3.22
CA GLU A 30 -11.57 2.32 -2.10
C GLU A 30 -13.00 1.95 -2.54
N GLN A 31 -13.34 2.10 -3.82
CA GLN A 31 -14.65 1.73 -4.38
C GLN A 31 -14.68 0.29 -4.90
N GLN A 32 -13.52 -0.36 -5.04
CA GLN A 32 -13.44 -1.74 -5.49
C GLN A 32 -13.93 -2.69 -4.39
N TYR A 33 -14.97 -3.45 -4.70
CA TYR A 33 -15.62 -4.37 -3.75
C TYR A 33 -14.64 -5.36 -3.08
N THR A 34 -13.68 -5.88 -3.84
CA THR A 34 -12.65 -6.79 -3.34
C THR A 34 -11.73 -6.11 -2.34
N PHE A 35 -11.31 -4.88 -2.62
CA PHE A 35 -10.45 -4.11 -1.73
C PHE A 35 -11.14 -3.79 -0.41
N VAL A 36 -12.39 -3.30 -0.44
CA VAL A 36 -13.17 -3.00 0.77
C VAL A 36 -13.32 -4.25 1.65
N SER A 37 -13.62 -5.40 1.02
CA SER A 37 -13.79 -6.67 1.74
C SER A 37 -12.48 -7.13 2.38
N GLN A 38 -11.36 -7.03 1.66
CA GLN A 38 -10.04 -7.40 2.17
C GLN A 38 -9.58 -6.45 3.27
N LYS A 39 -9.74 -5.13 3.09
CA LYS A 39 -9.45 -4.10 4.09
C LYS A 39 -10.17 -4.41 5.39
N LYS A 40 -11.46 -4.74 5.34
CA LYS A 40 -12.24 -5.14 6.51
C LYS A 40 -11.65 -6.36 7.23
N ILE A 41 -11.33 -7.42 6.50
CA ILE A 41 -10.76 -8.64 7.07
C ILE A 41 -9.41 -8.35 7.75
N VAL A 42 -8.54 -7.58 7.10
CA VAL A 42 -7.24 -7.19 7.67
C VAL A 42 -7.43 -6.39 8.96
N LEU A 43 -8.35 -5.42 8.97
CA LEU A 43 -8.62 -4.62 10.16
C LEU A 43 -9.19 -5.47 11.31
N GLU A 44 -10.06 -6.45 11.02
CA GLU A 44 -10.56 -7.41 12.02
C GLU A 44 -9.46 -8.33 12.57
N MET A 45 -8.49 -8.73 11.73
CA MET A 45 -7.33 -9.50 12.19
C MET A 45 -6.46 -8.73 13.20
N LEU A 46 -6.51 -7.39 13.15
CA LEU A 46 -5.79 -6.52 14.07
C LEU A 46 -6.53 -6.29 15.40
N ASP A 47 -7.80 -6.71 15.56
CA ASP A 47 -8.61 -6.49 16.77
C ASP A 47 -8.16 -7.36 17.97
N LYS A 48 -6.92 -7.17 18.43
CA LYS A 48 -6.25 -7.68 19.65
C LYS A 48 -4.72 -7.56 19.57
N ILE A 49 -4.18 -7.05 18.46
CA ILE A 49 -2.75 -6.88 18.29
C ILE A 49 -2.36 -5.51 18.82
N GLU A 50 -1.34 -5.47 19.67
CA GLU A 50 -0.74 -4.22 20.13
C GLU A 50 0.58 -3.99 19.40
N GLY A 51 0.92 -2.73 19.13
CA GLY A 51 2.21 -2.36 18.57
C GLY A 51 2.15 -1.21 17.58
N LYS A 52 3.22 -1.12 16.79
CA LYS A 52 3.45 -0.13 15.73
C LYS A 52 3.18 -0.79 14.38
N ILE A 53 2.59 -0.06 13.43
CA ILE A 53 2.30 -0.55 12.09
C ILE A 53 3.23 0.09 11.07
N LEU A 54 3.78 -0.74 10.18
CA LEU A 54 4.45 -0.31 8.96
C LEU A 54 3.58 -0.72 7.76
N ASP A 55 3.04 0.25 7.04
CA ASP A 55 2.26 0.03 5.81
C ASP A 55 3.19 0.12 4.60
N ILE A 56 3.44 -1.01 3.92
CA ILE A 56 4.41 -1.11 2.82
C ILE A 56 3.65 -1.08 1.49
N GLY A 57 3.98 -0.11 0.63
CA GLY A 57 3.18 0.19 -0.55
C GLY A 57 1.88 0.90 -0.16
N CYS A 58 1.99 1.87 0.76
CA CYS A 58 0.84 2.56 1.34
C CYS A 58 0.04 3.38 0.32
N GLY A 59 0.65 3.68 -0.84
CA GLY A 59 0.10 4.59 -1.84
C GLY A 59 -0.37 5.89 -1.18
N PRO A 60 -1.61 6.34 -1.40
CA PRO A 60 -2.15 7.56 -0.79
C PRO A 60 -2.57 7.38 0.69
N GLY A 61 -2.16 6.29 1.36
CA GLY A 61 -2.47 6.04 2.76
C GLY A 61 -3.88 5.46 3.00
N VAL A 62 -4.40 4.64 2.07
CA VAL A 62 -5.79 4.11 2.11
C VAL A 62 -6.12 3.29 3.37
N MET A 63 -5.14 2.80 4.12
CA MET A 63 -5.36 2.09 5.39
C MET A 63 -5.19 2.99 6.61
N GLU A 64 -4.47 4.10 6.47
CA GLU A 64 -3.90 4.83 7.61
C GLU A 64 -4.98 5.48 8.48
N ILE A 65 -6.03 6.05 7.89
CA ILE A 65 -7.12 6.68 8.64
C ILE A 65 -7.75 5.67 9.61
N GLU A 66 -8.08 4.48 9.12
CA GLU A 66 -8.66 3.41 9.93
C GLU A 66 -7.72 2.88 11.01
N LEU A 67 -6.43 2.82 10.73
CA LEU A 67 -5.42 2.35 11.68
C LEU A 67 -5.18 3.40 12.79
N LEU A 68 -5.04 4.67 12.42
CA LEU A 68 -4.90 5.78 13.36
C LEU A 68 -6.13 5.91 14.27
N GLN A 69 -7.34 5.78 13.71
CA GLN A 69 -8.59 5.79 14.49
C GLN A 69 -8.69 4.65 15.51
N ARG A 70 -8.00 3.53 15.27
CA ARG A 70 -7.89 2.40 16.20
C ARG A 70 -6.80 2.60 17.25
N GLY A 71 -6.07 3.72 17.21
CA GLY A 71 -5.04 4.08 18.19
C GLY A 71 -3.64 3.53 17.86
N TYR A 72 -3.43 3.02 16.64
CA TYR A 72 -2.11 2.60 16.20
C TYR A 72 -1.20 3.79 15.90
N GLU A 73 0.09 3.62 16.16
CA GLU A 73 1.16 4.46 15.61
C GLU A 73 1.59 3.84 14.27
N VAL A 74 1.49 4.60 13.19
CA VAL A 74 1.60 4.10 11.81
C VAL A 74 2.69 4.85 11.06
N TRP A 75 3.50 4.12 10.28
CA TRP A 75 4.38 4.67 9.26
C TRP A 75 4.03 4.05 7.92
N GLY A 76 3.78 4.90 6.92
CA GLY A 76 3.68 4.49 5.52
C GLY A 76 5.05 4.57 4.83
N ILE A 77 5.34 3.58 3.98
CA ILE A 77 6.41 3.68 3.00
C ILE A 77 5.86 3.31 1.61
N ASP A 78 6.20 4.11 0.62
CA ASP A 78 5.96 3.81 -0.78
C ASP A 78 7.20 4.15 -1.61
N ILE A 79 7.36 3.48 -2.74
CA ILE A 79 8.41 3.78 -3.72
C ILE A 79 7.97 4.90 -4.68
N SER A 80 6.66 5.11 -4.81
CA SER A 80 6.07 6.26 -5.49
C SER A 80 6.23 7.51 -4.63
N GLU A 81 6.61 8.62 -5.27
CA GLU A 81 6.56 9.96 -4.64
C GLU A 81 5.21 10.67 -4.85
N GLU A 82 4.38 10.14 -5.76
CA GLU A 82 2.98 10.55 -5.98
C GLU A 82 2.04 9.87 -4.99
#